data_AF-A0AAW0BW57-F1
#
_entry.id   AF-A0AAW0BW57-F1
#
_cell.length_a   1.000
_cell.length_b   1.000
_cell.length_c   1.000
_cell.angle_alpha   90.00
_cell.angle_beta   90.00
_cell.angle_gamma   90.00
#
_symmetry.space_group_name_H-M   'P 1'
#
loop_
_entity.id
_entity.type
_entity.pdbx_description
1 polymer ?
#
loop_
_entity_poly.entity_id
_entity_poly.type
_entity_poly.pdbx_seq_one_letter_code
_entity_poly.pdbx_strand_id
1 'polypeptide(L)'
;MHITIRVLASHRQPLIKFIGKRSWPSKLAHDAPHAHPAAPPEFQKRHYDDVASSKPSSPERKSNSGGAALEFWQVPERFWKPRGRELEEREINAVLSGGASMR
;
A
#
# COMPACT_ATOMS: atom_id res chain seq x y z
N MET A 1 -1.72 -51.57 -12.20
CA MET A 1 -3.12 -51.30 -11.82
C MET A 1 -3.14 -50.51 -10.51
N HIS A 2 -3.43 -49.20 -10.54
CA HIS A 2 -3.48 -48.34 -9.35
C HIS A 2 -4.93 -48.26 -8.85
N ILE A 3 -5.35 -49.32 -8.16
CA ILE A 3 -6.73 -49.50 -7.65
C ILE A 3 -6.95 -48.71 -6.35
N THR A 4 -5.89 -48.44 -5.59
CA THR A 4 -5.94 -47.79 -4.28
C THR A 4 -6.24 -46.29 -4.31
N ILE A 5 -5.81 -45.56 -5.35
CA ILE A 5 -5.99 -44.08 -5.41
C ILE A 5 -7.46 -43.70 -5.64
N ARG A 6 -8.23 -44.51 -6.38
CA ARG A 6 -9.62 -44.20 -6.71
C ARG A 6 -10.60 -44.43 -5.55
N VAL A 7 -10.30 -45.36 -4.64
CA VAL A 7 -11.16 -45.64 -3.47
C VAL A 7 -11.11 -44.49 -2.44
N LEU A 8 -9.94 -43.89 -2.20
CA LEU A 8 -9.82 -42.76 -1.26
C LEU A 8 -10.54 -41.48 -1.74
N ALA A 9 -10.67 -41.30 -3.06
CA ALA A 9 -11.37 -40.15 -3.64
C ALA A 9 -12.89 -40.19 -3.39
N SER A 10 -13.46 -41.36 -3.10
CA SER A 10 -14.90 -41.54 -2.88
C SER A 10 -15.36 -41.18 -1.46
N HIS A 11 -14.43 -41.18 -0.48
CA HIS A 11 -14.74 -40.94 0.94
C HIS A 11 -14.28 -39.59 1.48
N ARG A 12 -13.50 -38.81 0.71
CA ARG A 12 -12.97 -37.52 1.16
C ARG A 12 -13.52 -36.39 0.27
N GLN A 13 -14.67 -35.85 0.66
CA GLN A 13 -15.17 -34.60 0.08
C GLN A 13 -14.36 -33.43 0.64
N PRO A 14 -13.71 -32.60 -0.19
CA PRO A 14 -13.02 -31.41 0.32
C PRO A 14 -14.04 -30.43 0.89
N LEU A 15 -13.81 -29.98 2.14
CA LEU A 15 -14.67 -28.98 2.80
C LEU A 15 -14.64 -27.61 2.11
N ILE A 16 -13.62 -27.37 1.29
CA ILE A 16 -13.46 -26.14 0.53
C ILE A 16 -14.21 -26.29 -0.80
N LYS A 17 -15.32 -25.58 -0.92
CA LYS A 17 -16.03 -25.40 -2.20
C LYS A 17 -15.50 -24.17 -2.88
N PHE A 18 -14.88 -24.33 -4.05
CA PHE A 18 -14.45 -23.19 -4.86
C PHE A 18 -15.69 -22.45 -5.38
N ILE A 19 -15.96 -21.27 -4.83
CA ILE A 19 -17.10 -20.41 -5.19
C ILE A 19 -16.81 -19.73 -6.55
N GLY A 20 -16.80 -20.50 -7.63
CA GLY A 20 -16.69 -20.00 -9.02
C GLY A 20 -15.61 -18.93 -9.26
N LYS A 21 -15.78 -18.13 -10.32
CA LYS A 21 -15.00 -16.91 -10.53
C LYS A 21 -15.69 -15.78 -9.77
N ARG A 22 -14.99 -15.13 -8.84
CA ARG A 22 -15.48 -13.94 -8.13
C ARG A 22 -15.72 -12.83 -9.17
N SER A 23 -16.98 -12.51 -9.43
CA SER A 23 -17.37 -11.34 -10.24
C SER A 23 -17.40 -10.13 -9.33
N TRP A 24 -16.51 -9.16 -9.57
CA TRP A 24 -16.58 -7.88 -8.89
C TRP A 24 -17.76 -7.08 -9.45
N PRO A 25 -18.61 -6.47 -8.61
CA PRO A 25 -19.69 -5.62 -9.10
C PRO A 25 -19.08 -4.48 -9.92
N SER A 26 -19.54 -4.33 -11.17
CA SER A 26 -19.03 -3.34 -12.12
C SER A 26 -19.27 -1.89 -11.68
N LYS A 27 -20.23 -1.68 -10.78
CA LYS A 27 -20.47 -0.41 -10.09
C LYS A 27 -20.40 -0.67 -8.59
N LEU A 28 -19.35 -0.18 -7.97
CA LEU A 28 -19.22 -0.20 -6.52
C LEU A 28 -20.20 0.85 -5.97
N ALA A 29 -21.42 0.42 -5.62
CA ALA A 29 -22.52 1.30 -5.23
C ALA A 29 -22.22 2.20 -4.00
N HIS A 30 -21.13 1.92 -3.28
CA HIS A 30 -20.72 2.64 -2.07
C HIS A 30 -19.45 3.48 -2.22
N ASP A 31 -18.86 3.55 -3.42
CA ASP A 31 -17.54 4.14 -3.61
C ASP A 31 -17.54 5.09 -4.83
N ALA A 32 -18.60 5.89 -4.95
CA ALA A 32 -18.55 7.06 -5.81
C ALA A 32 -17.49 8.01 -5.24
N PRO A 33 -16.55 8.54 -6.05
CA PRO A 33 -15.54 9.48 -5.56
C PRO A 33 -16.24 10.70 -4.93
N HIS A 34 -16.02 10.90 -3.64
CA HIS A 34 -16.61 12.02 -2.89
C HIS A 34 -15.57 12.71 -2.02
N ALA A 35 -15.81 13.98 -1.70
CA ALA A 35 -14.96 14.72 -0.78
C ALA A 35 -14.95 14.03 0.59
N HIS A 36 -13.77 13.92 1.21
CA HIS A 36 -13.67 13.47 2.59
C HIS A 36 -14.40 14.44 3.53
N PRO A 37 -15.17 13.98 4.53
CA PRO A 37 -15.94 14.86 5.41
C PRO A 37 -15.08 15.87 6.18
N ALA A 38 -13.84 15.52 6.50
CA ALA A 38 -12.87 16.41 7.15
C ALA A 38 -12.00 17.23 6.18
N ALA A 39 -12.35 17.27 4.89
CA ALA A 39 -11.61 18.09 3.94
C ALA A 39 -11.82 19.60 4.22
N PRO A 40 -10.80 20.46 3.99
CA PRO A 40 -10.97 21.91 4.04
C PRO A 40 -12.10 22.38 3.09
N PRO A 41 -12.77 23.50 3.39
CA PRO A 41 -13.97 23.95 2.66
C PRO A 41 -13.73 24.16 1.16
N GLU A 42 -12.49 24.51 0.79
CA GLU A 42 -12.01 24.67 -0.59
C GLU A 42 -12.10 23.41 -1.46
N PHE A 43 -12.17 22.23 -0.83
CA PHE A 43 -12.16 20.93 -1.53
C PHE A 43 -13.49 20.19 -1.43
N GLN A 44 -14.38 20.57 -0.50
CA GLN A 44 -15.68 19.90 -0.32
C GLN A 44 -16.62 20.02 -1.53
N LYS A 45 -16.49 21.10 -2.32
CA LYS A 45 -17.38 21.39 -3.47
C LYS A 45 -16.79 20.99 -4.83
N ARG A 46 -15.61 20.35 -4.85
CA ARG A 46 -14.99 19.96 -6.13
C ARG A 46 -15.70 18.73 -6.69
N HIS A 47 -15.95 18.74 -8.00
CA HIS A 47 -16.44 17.56 -8.72
C HIS A 47 -15.27 16.59 -8.91
N TYR A 48 -15.42 15.34 -8.46
CA TYR A 48 -14.37 14.33 -8.50
C TYR A 48 -14.47 13.39 -9.71
N ASP A 49 -15.48 13.57 -10.56
CA ASP A 49 -15.71 12.75 -11.76
C ASP A 49 -14.63 12.94 -12.82
N ASP A 50 -14.03 14.13 -12.91
CA ASP A 50 -13.01 14.45 -13.92
C ASP A 50 -11.65 13.79 -13.64
N VAL A 51 -11.40 13.32 -12.41
CA VAL A 51 -10.14 12.66 -12.01
C VAL A 51 -10.00 11.28 -12.65
N ALA A 52 -11.11 10.62 -13.00
CA ALA A 52 -11.06 9.32 -13.66
C ALA A 52 -10.59 9.40 -15.13
N SER A 53 -10.74 10.55 -15.79
CA SER A 53 -10.35 10.74 -17.20
C SER A 53 -9.10 11.60 -17.40
N SER A 54 -8.64 12.30 -16.35
CA SER A 54 -7.46 13.16 -16.43
C SER A 54 -6.20 12.44 -15.96
N LYS A 55 -5.22 12.31 -16.86
CA LYS A 55 -3.84 11.97 -16.49
C LYS A 55 -3.36 12.95 -15.40
N PRO A 56 -2.59 12.51 -14.40
CA PRO A 56 -2.27 13.33 -13.25
C PRO A 56 -1.37 14.52 -13.66
N SER A 57 -1.97 15.70 -13.82
CA SER A 57 -1.25 16.97 -13.85
C SER A 57 -1.10 17.44 -12.40
N SER A 58 0.13 17.32 -11.87
CA SER A 58 0.48 17.81 -10.53
C SER A 58 0.22 19.31 -10.38
N PRO A 59 -0.28 19.80 -9.23
CA PRO A 59 -0.37 21.22 -8.98
C PRO A 59 1.03 21.75 -8.67
N GLU A 60 1.51 22.67 -9.50
CA GLU A 60 2.76 23.39 -9.29
C GLU A 60 2.60 24.35 -8.11
N ARG A 61 2.94 23.90 -6.90
CA ARG A 61 3.03 24.76 -5.71
C ARG A 61 4.41 25.41 -5.70
N LYS A 62 4.47 26.70 -6.04
CA LYS A 62 5.59 27.58 -5.67
C LYS A 62 5.59 27.76 -4.16
N SER A 63 6.47 27.06 -3.45
CA SER A 63 6.84 27.43 -2.08
C SER A 63 8.35 27.47 -1.95
N ASN A 64 8.84 28.66 -1.59
CA ASN A 64 10.23 28.96 -1.30
C ASN A 64 10.85 27.95 -0.32
N SER A 65 12.09 27.55 -0.64
CA SER A 65 13.16 27.05 0.24
C SER A 65 12.75 26.22 1.46
N GLY A 66 12.82 24.90 1.31
CA GLY A 66 12.73 23.91 2.40
C GLY A 66 11.67 22.84 2.20
N GLY A 67 11.51 22.35 0.96
CA GLY A 67 10.46 21.41 0.61
C GLY A 67 10.65 20.05 1.27
N ALA A 68 9.69 19.66 2.12
CA ALA A 68 9.46 18.27 2.46
C ALA A 68 9.14 17.53 1.14
N ALA A 69 9.91 16.48 0.83
CA ALA A 69 9.70 15.69 -0.37
C ALA A 69 8.32 15.02 -0.33
N LEU A 70 7.58 15.09 -1.44
CA LEU A 70 6.26 14.47 -1.58
C LEU A 70 6.37 12.95 -1.77
N GLU A 71 7.45 12.48 -2.40
CA GLU A 71 7.74 11.07 -2.60
C GLU A 71 9.10 10.69 -2.02
N PHE A 72 9.19 9.46 -1.49
CA PHE A 72 10.40 8.91 -0.88
C PHE A 72 11.65 9.01 -1.79
N TRP A 73 11.49 8.78 -3.10
CA TRP A 73 12.59 8.85 -4.06
C TRP A 73 13.09 10.27 -4.36
N GLN A 74 12.30 11.28 -4.01
CA GLN A 74 12.65 12.69 -4.16
C GLN A 74 13.44 13.20 -2.94
N VAL A 75 13.50 12.42 -1.86
CA VAL A 75 14.27 12.74 -0.66
C VAL A 75 15.78 12.72 -1.01
N PRO A 76 16.59 13.65 -0.46
CA PRO A 76 18.03 13.68 -0.73
C PRO A 76 18.72 12.34 -0.50
N GLU A 77 19.75 12.06 -1.30
CA GLU A 77 20.46 10.77 -1.28
C GLU A 77 20.97 10.34 0.09
N ARG A 78 21.23 11.30 0.98
CA ARG A 78 21.68 11.06 2.35
C ARG A 78 20.69 10.22 3.18
N PHE A 79 19.42 10.19 2.79
CA PHE A 79 18.36 9.49 3.51
C PHE A 79 18.06 8.08 2.98
N TRP A 80 18.48 7.76 1.75
CA TRP A 80 18.24 6.44 1.13
C TRP A 80 19.51 5.71 0.70
N LYS A 81 20.64 6.41 0.57
CA LYS A 81 21.97 5.82 0.45
C LYS A 81 22.65 5.89 1.82
N PRO A 82 22.72 4.78 2.58
CA PRO A 82 23.41 4.78 3.86
C PRO A 82 24.88 5.12 3.65
N ARG A 83 25.43 5.98 4.53
CA ARG A 83 26.83 6.43 4.45
C ARG A 83 27.82 5.32 4.78
N GLY A 84 27.44 4.40 5.69
CA GLY A 84 28.16 3.17 5.98
C GLY A 84 27.39 1.99 5.38
N ARG A 85 28.07 1.17 4.58
CA ARG A 85 27.51 -0.11 4.11
C ARG A 85 27.67 -1.22 5.15
N GLU A 86 28.62 -1.05 6.06
CA GLU A 86 28.95 -2.00 7.11
C GLU A 86 28.55 -1.39 8.45
N LEU A 87 27.79 -2.15 9.24
CA LEU A 87 27.42 -1.80 10.61
C LEU A 87 28.48 -2.34 11.55
N GLU A 88 28.97 -1.53 12.47
CA GLU A 88 29.89 -2.00 13.50
C GLU A 88 29.13 -2.83 14.56
N GLU A 89 29.83 -3.76 15.24
CA GLU A 89 29.21 -4.66 16.24
C GLU A 89 28.45 -3.90 17.34
N ARG A 90 28.94 -2.72 17.73
CA ARG A 90 28.26 -1.85 18.70
C ARG A 90 26.89 -1.36 18.21
N GLU A 91 26.77 -1.07 16.92
CA GLU A 91 25.52 -0.60 16.30
C GLU A 91 24.52 -1.76 16.16
N ILE A 92 25.02 -2.94 15.77
CA ILE A 92 24.24 -4.17 15.72
C ILE A 92 23.68 -4.50 17.11
N ASN A 93 24.52 -4.44 18.14
CA ASN A 93 24.10 -4.69 19.52
C ASN A 93 23.08 -3.65 20.02
N ALA A 94 23.22 -2.37 19.65
CA ALA A 94 22.25 -1.33 20.00
C ALA A 94 20.86 -1.58 19.37
N VAL A 95 20.82 -2.11 18.14
CA VAL A 95 19.57 -2.52 17.47
C VAL A 95 18.98 -3.78 18.12
N LEU A 96 19.79 -4.83 18.31
CA LEU A 96 19.34 -6.11 18.84
C LEU A 96 18.91 -6.05 20.31
N SER A 97 19.55 -5.20 21.11
CA SER A 97 19.16 -4.96 22.50
C SER A 97 17.83 -4.19 22.64
N GLY A 98 17.22 -3.75 21.52
CA GLY A 98 15.96 -3.02 21.56
C GLY A 98 16.11 -1.59 22.08
N GLY A 99 17.33 -1.02 22.08
CA GLY A 99 17.61 0.31 22.62
C GLY A 99 16.79 1.45 21.99
N ALA A 100 16.26 1.25 20.78
CA ALA A 100 15.34 2.18 20.12
C ALA A 100 13.91 2.19 20.70
N SER A 101 13.50 1.11 21.40
CA SER A 101 12.18 0.96 22.01
C SER A 101 12.13 1.45 23.46
N MET A 102 13.29 1.68 24.10
CA MET A 102 13.37 2.23 25.46
C MET A 102 13.29 3.75 25.40
N ARG A 103 12.08 4.28 25.33
CA ARG A 103 11.81 5.71 25.52
C ARG A 103 10.52 5.94 26.28
#